data_AF-A0A836XGF3-F1
#
_entry.id   AF-A0A836XGF3-F1
#
_cell.length_a   1.000
_cell.length_b   1.000
_cell.length_c   1.000
_cell.angle_alpha   90.00
_cell.angle_beta   90.00
_cell.angle_gamma   90.00
#
_symmetry.space_group_name_H-M   'P 1'
#
loop_
_entity.id
_entity.type
_entity.pdbx_description
1 polymer ?
#
loop_
_entity_poly.entity_id
_entity_poly.type
_entity_poly.pdbx_seq_one_letter_code
_entity_poly.pdbx_strand_id
1 'polypeptide(L)'
;MLQDHLDMVNDLLNVVEAAEQRLGRMDWAERDRVNHRTSYIFERFHLSHVCCNDHVSWSDMEDCERRLAALGCKLCVVRIDGVALVDRHRERGTQWQEVVRGWGVAEGKVADFLLRRQDQFIARSCQPALEVHIVDMSAITVEDGAVEVLDFWGIC
;
A
#
# COMPACT_ATOMS: atom_id res chain seq x y z
N MET A 1 4.04 -20.22 -11.53
CA MET A 1 3.17 -19.02 -11.62
C MET A 1 2.70 -18.59 -10.23
N LEU A 2 1.82 -19.35 -9.54
CA LEU A 2 1.47 -19.03 -8.14
C LEU A 2 2.70 -19.07 -7.21
N GLN A 3 3.48 -20.15 -7.28
CA GLN A 3 4.67 -20.32 -6.44
C GLN A 3 5.67 -19.16 -6.60
N ASP A 4 5.89 -18.67 -7.83
CA ASP A 4 6.81 -17.57 -8.10
C ASP A 4 6.38 -16.26 -7.39
N HIS A 5 5.06 -16.01 -7.30
CA HIS A 5 4.52 -14.87 -6.56
C HIS A 5 4.73 -15.03 -5.05
N LEU A 6 4.49 -16.23 -4.52
CA LEU A 6 4.69 -16.53 -3.10
C LEU A 6 6.17 -16.42 -2.72
N ASP A 7 7.06 -16.97 -3.54
CA ASP A 7 8.51 -16.92 -3.31
C ASP A 7 9.00 -15.47 -3.27
N MET A 8 8.56 -14.63 -4.22
CA MET A 8 8.95 -13.21 -4.23
C MET A 8 8.47 -12.44 -2.99
N VAL A 9 7.22 -12.67 -2.56
CA VAL A 9 6.68 -12.07 -1.33
C VAL A 9 7.46 -12.56 -0.12
N ASN A 10 7.73 -13.87 -0.06
CA ASN A 10 8.47 -14.50 1.03
C ASN A 10 9.90 -13.99 1.14
N ASP A 11 10.61 -13.83 0.02
CA ASP A 11 11.98 -13.33 0.02
C ASP A 11 12.06 -11.91 0.61
N LEU A 12 11.12 -11.04 0.25
CA LEU A 12 11.05 -9.68 0.78
C LEU A 12 10.70 -9.68 2.28
N LEU A 13 9.77 -10.53 2.72
CA LEU A 13 9.47 -10.68 4.15
C LEU A 13 10.66 -11.22 4.93
N ASN A 14 11.38 -12.21 4.40
CA ASN A 14 12.56 -12.79 5.03
C ASN A 14 13.64 -11.72 5.26
N VAL A 15 13.81 -10.78 4.32
CA VAL A 15 14.77 -9.67 4.48
C VAL A 15 14.36 -8.76 5.64
N VAL A 16 13.08 -8.40 5.74
CA VAL A 16 12.58 -7.51 6.80
C VAL A 16 12.61 -8.20 8.16
N GLU A 17 12.19 -9.45 8.25
CA GLU A 17 12.27 -10.25 9.48
C GLU A 17 13.72 -10.42 9.95
N ALA A 18 14.65 -10.67 9.03
CA ALA A 18 16.06 -10.77 9.37
C ALA A 18 16.63 -9.43 9.87
N ALA A 19 16.16 -8.30 9.33
CA ALA A 19 16.55 -6.99 9.79
C ALA A 19 16.00 -6.69 11.19
N GLU A 20 14.70 -6.94 11.45
CA GLU A 20 14.09 -6.81 12.78
C GLU A 20 14.78 -7.69 13.83
N GLN A 21 15.08 -8.95 13.49
CA GLN A 21 15.83 -9.84 14.38
C GLN A 21 17.23 -9.31 14.70
N ARG A 22 17.92 -8.68 13.75
CA ARG A 22 19.24 -8.07 13.99
C ARG A 22 19.13 -6.88 14.93
N LEU A 23 18.15 -6.00 14.72
CA LEU A 23 17.91 -4.85 15.60
C LEU A 23 17.64 -5.31 17.04
N GLY A 24 16.82 -6.34 17.22
CA GLY A 24 16.49 -6.86 18.55
C GLY A 24 17.69 -7.46 19.30
N ARG A 25 18.79 -7.77 18.60
CA ARG A 25 20.04 -8.30 19.19
C ARG A 25 21.08 -7.21 19.46
N MET A 26 20.85 -5.97 19.07
CA MET A 26 21.81 -4.89 19.26
C MET A 26 21.75 -4.34 20.69
N ASP A 27 22.92 -3.99 21.20
CA ASP A 27 23.21 -3.42 22.52
C ASP A 27 22.82 -1.92 22.61
N TRP A 28 21.62 -1.59 22.14
CA TRP A 28 21.17 -0.19 22.02
C TRP A 28 21.27 0.60 23.33
N ALA A 29 20.85 -0.02 24.43
CA ALA A 29 20.91 0.59 25.76
C ALA A 29 22.35 0.83 26.23
N GLU A 30 23.28 -0.08 25.91
CA GLU A 30 24.71 0.08 26.25
C GLU A 30 25.37 1.21 25.46
N ARG A 31 24.76 1.60 24.33
CA ARG A 31 25.19 2.70 23.46
C ARG A 31 24.44 4.02 23.72
N ASP A 32 23.70 4.11 24.82
CA ASP A 32 22.87 5.27 25.18
C ASP A 32 21.89 5.67 24.06
N ARG A 33 21.30 4.67 23.40
CA ARG A 33 20.33 4.90 22.35
C ARG A 33 18.98 4.26 22.69
N VAL A 34 17.90 5.03 22.56
CA VAL A 34 16.50 4.59 22.82
C VAL A 34 15.63 4.61 21.56
N ASN A 35 14.54 3.83 21.54
CA ASN A 35 13.51 3.79 20.48
C ASN A 35 13.99 3.42 19.07
N HIS A 36 14.83 2.39 18.92
CA HIS A 36 15.20 1.88 17.59
C HIS A 36 14.06 1.09 16.99
N ARG A 37 13.58 1.56 15.84
CA ARG A 37 12.65 0.84 14.98
C ARG A 37 13.17 0.95 13.56
N THR A 38 13.13 -0.13 12.80
CA THR A 38 13.27 0.05 11.35
C THR A 38 11.90 0.31 10.76
N SER A 39 11.82 1.36 9.96
CA SER A 39 10.61 1.69 9.20
C SER A 39 10.76 1.14 7.79
N TYR A 40 9.70 0.52 7.30
CA TYR A 40 9.62 0.00 5.94
C TYR A 40 8.30 0.46 5.33
N ILE A 41 8.34 0.82 4.05
CA ILE A 41 7.15 1.17 3.28
C ILE A 41 7.09 0.22 2.09
N PHE A 42 5.98 -0.51 2.02
CA PHE A 42 5.69 -1.44 0.94
C PHE A 42 4.61 -0.86 0.05
N GLU A 43 4.98 -0.43 -1.16
CA GLU A 43 4.00 0.08 -2.11
C GLU A 43 3.29 -1.09 -2.82
N ARG A 44 1.97 -1.21 -2.63
CA ARG A 44 1.10 -2.17 -3.35
C ARG A 44 1.55 -3.64 -3.29
N PHE A 45 2.33 -4.04 -2.28
CA PHE A 45 3.06 -5.31 -2.16
C PHE A 45 2.20 -6.58 -2.40
N HIS A 46 1.75 -7.29 -1.37
CA HIS A 46 0.95 -8.51 -1.55
C HIS A 46 -0.43 -8.22 -2.20
N LEU A 47 -0.96 -7.00 -2.03
CA LEU A 47 -2.22 -6.58 -2.65
C LEU A 47 -2.20 -6.63 -4.18
N SER A 48 -1.10 -6.22 -4.83
CA SER A 48 -1.01 -6.27 -6.29
C SER A 48 -1.05 -7.70 -6.81
N HIS A 49 -0.52 -8.66 -6.06
CA HIS A 49 -0.57 -10.07 -6.41
C HIS A 49 -2.00 -10.57 -6.44
N VAL A 50 -2.76 -10.35 -5.36
CA VAL A 50 -4.15 -10.79 -5.25
C VAL A 50 -5.05 -10.04 -6.23
N CYS A 51 -4.84 -8.72 -6.42
CA CYS A 51 -5.75 -7.89 -7.20
C CYS A 51 -5.49 -7.89 -8.71
N CYS A 52 -4.27 -8.24 -9.16
CA CYS A 52 -3.91 -8.20 -10.58
C CYS A 52 -3.77 -9.59 -11.21
N ASN A 53 -3.81 -10.67 -10.43
CA ASN A 53 -3.61 -12.03 -10.93
C ASN A 53 -4.78 -12.93 -10.51
N ASP A 54 -5.57 -13.38 -11.49
CA ASP A 54 -6.77 -14.20 -11.24
C ASP A 54 -6.49 -15.57 -10.59
N HIS A 55 -5.25 -16.03 -10.65
CA HIS A 55 -4.81 -17.30 -10.08
C HIS A 55 -4.20 -17.18 -8.68
N VAL A 56 -4.19 -15.98 -8.09
CA VAL A 56 -3.73 -15.71 -6.73
C VAL A 56 -4.92 -15.24 -5.90
N SER A 57 -5.21 -15.95 -4.83
CA SER A 57 -6.30 -15.65 -3.90
C SER A 57 -5.79 -15.06 -2.59
N TRP A 58 -6.70 -14.52 -1.77
CA TRP A 58 -6.36 -14.07 -0.43
C TRP A 58 -5.91 -15.21 0.49
N SER A 59 -6.49 -16.40 0.34
CA SER A 59 -6.07 -17.58 1.10
C SER A 59 -4.61 -17.96 0.83
N ASP A 60 -4.10 -17.71 -0.37
CA ASP A 60 -2.68 -17.94 -0.69
C ASP A 60 -1.76 -16.94 0.03
N MET A 61 -2.28 -15.80 0.47
CA MET A 61 -1.55 -14.72 1.12
C MET A 61 -1.75 -14.66 2.64
N GLU A 62 -2.51 -15.57 3.24
CA GLU A 62 -2.79 -15.59 4.68
C GLU A 62 -1.51 -15.66 5.54
N ASP A 63 -0.52 -16.46 5.11
CA ASP A 63 0.75 -16.54 5.83
C ASP A 63 1.52 -15.21 5.77
N CYS A 64 1.56 -14.58 4.59
CA CYS A 64 2.16 -13.26 4.39
C CYS A 64 1.49 -12.21 5.29
N GLU A 65 0.16 -12.18 5.32
CA GLU A 65 -0.64 -11.29 6.16
C GLU A 65 -0.31 -11.43 7.64
N ARG A 66 -0.29 -12.66 8.13
CA ARG A 66 0.06 -12.97 9.52
C ARG A 66 1.48 -12.51 9.87
N ARG A 67 2.43 -12.70 8.96
CA ARG A 67 3.84 -12.29 9.16
C ARG A 67 3.97 -10.77 9.16
N LEU A 68 3.32 -10.08 8.24
CA LEU A 68 3.25 -8.62 8.23
C LEU A 68 2.62 -8.07 9.52
N ALA A 69 1.53 -8.66 10.00
CA ALA A 69 0.90 -8.27 11.25
C ALA A 69 1.83 -8.49 12.45
N ALA A 70 2.59 -9.59 12.47
CA ALA A 70 3.59 -9.86 13.51
C ALA A 70 4.76 -8.86 13.50
N LEU A 71 5.08 -8.29 12.34
CA LEU A 71 6.05 -7.18 12.19
C LEU A 71 5.45 -5.82 12.56
N GLY A 72 4.19 -5.77 13.02
CA GLY A 72 3.49 -4.53 13.33
C GLY A 72 3.13 -3.71 12.09
N CYS A 73 3.08 -4.33 10.91
CA CYS A 73 2.66 -3.63 9.71
C CYS A 73 1.18 -3.25 9.78
N LYS A 74 0.85 -2.11 9.18
CA LYS A 74 -0.52 -1.65 8.93
C LYS A 74 -0.70 -1.34 7.46
N LEU A 75 -1.94 -1.32 7.00
CA LEU A 75 -2.28 -1.03 5.62
C LEU A 75 -2.96 0.33 5.50
N CYS A 76 -2.33 1.26 4.77
CA CYS A 76 -2.97 2.50 4.34
C CYS A 76 -3.47 2.36 2.91
N VAL A 77 -4.75 2.66 2.71
CA VAL A 77 -5.40 2.66 1.39
C VAL A 77 -5.80 4.07 1.06
N VAL A 78 -5.33 4.57 -0.08
CA VAL A 78 -5.71 5.90 -0.56
C VAL A 78 -6.98 5.80 -1.39
N ARG A 79 -7.96 6.62 -1.07
CA ARG A 79 -9.18 6.82 -1.83
C ARG A 79 -9.21 8.23 -2.42
N ILE A 80 -9.77 8.35 -3.61
CA ILE A 80 -10.10 9.64 -4.22
C ILE A 80 -11.43 9.54 -4.98
N ASP A 81 -12.21 10.61 -5.00
CA ASP A 81 -13.39 10.71 -5.84
C ASP A 81 -13.03 11.04 -7.30
N GLY A 82 -14.00 10.91 -8.19
CA GLY A 82 -13.78 11.09 -9.63
C GLY A 82 -13.42 12.51 -10.04
N VAL A 83 -13.95 13.52 -9.35
CA VAL A 83 -13.71 14.94 -9.67
C VAL A 83 -12.28 15.28 -9.27
N ALA A 84 -11.90 14.98 -8.02
CA ALA A 84 -10.57 15.21 -7.48
C ALA A 84 -9.49 14.40 -8.22
N LEU A 85 -9.80 13.17 -8.67
CA LEU A 85 -8.90 12.36 -9.49
C LEU A 85 -8.52 13.08 -10.78
N VAL A 86 -9.52 13.55 -11.52
CA VAL A 86 -9.32 14.22 -12.80
C VAL A 86 -8.59 15.55 -12.61
N ASP A 87 -8.99 16.34 -11.61
CA ASP A 87 -8.39 17.65 -11.37
C ASP A 87 -6.91 17.55 -10.99
N ARG A 88 -6.54 16.65 -10.08
CA ARG A 88 -5.12 16.40 -9.75
C ARG A 88 -4.31 15.93 -10.93
N HIS A 89 -4.91 15.12 -11.80
CA HIS A 89 -4.25 14.64 -13.00
C HIS A 89 -3.99 15.77 -14.00
N ARG A 90 -4.91 16.74 -14.11
CA ARG A 90 -4.72 17.95 -14.93
C ARG A 90 -3.65 18.88 -14.36
N GLU A 91 -3.61 19.06 -13.04
CA GLU A 91 -2.59 19.86 -12.35
C GLU A 91 -1.17 19.32 -12.56
N ARG A 92 -1.03 17.99 -12.69
CA ARG A 92 0.25 17.31 -12.98
C ARG A 92 0.70 17.42 -14.44
N GLY A 93 -0.05 18.11 -15.30
CA GLY A 93 0.34 18.41 -16.68
C GLY A 93 -0.05 17.33 -17.71
N THR A 94 0.78 17.11 -18.72
CA THR A 94 0.44 16.27 -19.90
C THR A 94 0.27 14.78 -19.58
N GLN A 95 0.70 14.32 -18.40
CA GLN A 95 0.65 12.92 -18.00
C GLN A 95 -0.78 12.34 -18.06
N TRP A 96 -1.79 13.13 -17.72
CA TRP A 96 -3.18 12.67 -17.83
C TRP A 96 -3.61 12.48 -19.29
N GLN A 97 -3.23 13.42 -20.15
CA GLN A 97 -3.54 13.35 -21.58
C GLN A 97 -2.80 12.19 -22.24
N GLU A 98 -1.59 11.86 -21.78
CA GLU A 98 -0.83 10.68 -22.20
C GLU A 98 -1.50 9.38 -21.75
N VAL A 99 -1.96 9.31 -20.50
CA VAL A 99 -2.75 8.18 -19.98
C VAL A 99 -4.02 7.99 -20.80
N VAL A 100 -4.80 9.06 -21.01
CA VAL A 100 -6.04 9.01 -21.80
C VAL A 100 -5.75 8.59 -23.25
N ARG A 101 -4.69 9.12 -23.87
CA ARG A 101 -4.26 8.72 -25.23
C ARG A 101 -3.86 7.26 -25.31
N GLY A 102 -3.10 6.76 -24.33
CA GLY A 102 -2.67 5.36 -24.28
C GLY A 102 -3.82 4.37 -24.21
N TRP A 103 -4.97 4.82 -23.69
CA TRP A 103 -6.17 4.01 -23.56
C TRP A 103 -7.09 4.07 -24.79
N GLY A 104 -6.93 5.08 -25.65
CA GLY A 104 -7.72 5.25 -26.87
C GLY A 104 -9.22 5.49 -26.63
N VAL A 105 -9.62 5.89 -25.43
CA VAL A 105 -11.02 6.13 -25.04
C VAL A 105 -11.20 7.53 -24.45
N ALA A 106 -12.47 7.97 -24.33
CA ALA A 106 -12.81 9.25 -23.72
C ALA A 106 -12.35 9.33 -22.24
N GLU A 107 -11.94 10.52 -21.80
CA GLU A 107 -11.44 10.81 -20.45
C GLU A 107 -12.35 10.26 -19.34
N GLY A 108 -13.67 10.49 -19.44
CA GLY A 108 -14.64 9.98 -18.47
C GLY A 108 -14.61 8.45 -18.34
N LYS A 109 -14.37 7.71 -19.43
CA LYS A 109 -14.27 6.24 -19.37
C LYS A 109 -13.00 5.75 -18.68
N VAL A 110 -11.91 6.52 -18.76
CA VAL A 110 -10.66 6.24 -18.04
C VAL A 110 -10.87 6.48 -16.54
N ALA A 111 -11.46 7.61 -16.18
CA ALA A 111 -11.81 7.91 -14.79
C ALA A 111 -12.74 6.84 -14.19
N ASP A 112 -13.82 6.46 -14.89
CA ASP A 112 -14.75 5.41 -14.46
C ASP A 112 -14.06 4.05 -14.29
N PHE A 113 -13.08 3.72 -15.15
CA PHE A 113 -12.30 2.51 -14.99
C PHE A 113 -11.44 2.57 -13.72
N LEU A 114 -10.72 3.67 -13.51
CA LEU A 114 -9.82 3.83 -12.37
C LEU A 114 -10.58 3.80 -11.04
N LEU A 115 -11.74 4.46 -10.98
CA LEU A 115 -12.61 4.45 -9.81
C LEU A 115 -13.15 3.05 -9.52
N ARG A 116 -13.62 2.32 -10.53
CA ARG A 116 -14.03 0.91 -10.35
C ARG A 116 -12.90 0.03 -9.85
N ARG A 117 -11.67 0.26 -10.34
CA ARG A 117 -10.49 -0.47 -9.87
C ARG A 117 -10.14 -0.10 -8.43
N GLN A 118 -10.24 1.17 -8.05
CA GLN A 118 -10.09 1.62 -6.67
C GLN A 118 -11.10 0.91 -5.75
N ASP A 119 -12.37 0.88 -6.11
CA ASP A 119 -13.41 0.22 -5.31
C ASP A 119 -13.12 -1.28 -5.12
N GLN A 120 -12.61 -1.95 -6.16
CA GLN A 120 -12.17 -3.34 -6.06
C GLN A 120 -10.98 -3.52 -5.12
N PHE A 121 -9.99 -2.63 -5.18
CA PHE A 121 -8.85 -2.64 -4.26
C PHE A 121 -9.28 -2.40 -2.82
N ILE A 122 -10.13 -1.40 -2.58
CA ILE A 122 -10.67 -1.09 -1.25
C ILE A 122 -11.43 -2.30 -0.70
N ALA A 123 -12.35 -2.87 -1.48
CA ALA A 123 -13.13 -4.03 -1.04
C ALA A 123 -12.23 -5.24 -0.69
N ARG A 124 -11.15 -5.45 -1.45
CA ARG A 124 -10.19 -6.51 -1.18
C ARG A 124 -9.29 -6.20 0.01
N SER A 125 -8.95 -4.95 0.24
CA SER A 125 -8.16 -4.51 1.39
C SER A 125 -8.88 -4.60 2.73
N CYS A 126 -10.18 -4.90 2.77
CA CYS A 126 -10.91 -5.13 4.03
C CYS A 126 -10.97 -6.60 4.45
N GLN A 127 -10.44 -7.52 3.64
CA GLN A 127 -10.27 -8.94 3.96
C GLN A 127 -8.98 -9.33 4.75
N PRO A 128 -7.85 -8.59 4.66
CA PRO A 128 -6.61 -8.94 5.34
C PRO A 128 -6.71 -8.87 6.88
N ALA A 129 -5.73 -9.46 7.56
CA ALA A 129 -5.61 -9.44 9.02
C ALA A 129 -4.96 -8.14 9.53
N LEU A 130 -4.35 -7.36 8.64
CA LEU A 130 -3.73 -6.09 8.97
C LEU A 130 -4.77 -5.05 9.40
N GLU A 131 -4.37 -4.18 10.33
CA GLU A 131 -5.13 -2.96 10.63
C GLU A 131 -5.14 -2.06 9.39
N VAL A 132 -6.33 -1.63 8.97
CA VAL A 132 -6.51 -0.89 7.72
C VAL A 132 -7.05 0.51 7.99
N HIS A 133 -6.44 1.50 7.36
CA HIS A 133 -6.91 2.87 7.34
C HIS A 133 -7.11 3.35 5.91
N ILE A 134 -8.29 3.94 5.64
CA ILE A 134 -8.61 4.51 4.33
C ILE A 134 -8.48 6.03 4.44
N VAL A 135 -7.51 6.58 3.72
CA VAL A 135 -7.27 8.02 3.65
C VAL A 135 -8.03 8.58 2.45
N ASP A 136 -9.04 9.41 2.71
CA ASP A 136 -9.80 10.08 1.65
C ASP A 136 -9.07 11.35 1.21
N MET A 137 -8.38 11.25 0.08
CA MET A 137 -7.61 12.33 -0.47
C MET A 137 -8.46 13.31 -1.28
N SER A 138 -9.79 13.20 -1.32
CA SER A 138 -10.62 14.01 -2.25
C SER A 138 -10.61 15.51 -1.92
N ALA A 139 -10.53 15.86 -0.63
CA ALA A 139 -10.65 17.24 -0.16
C ALA A 139 -9.43 17.76 0.61
N ILE A 140 -8.37 16.94 0.75
CA ILE A 140 -7.19 17.27 1.56
C ILE A 140 -5.93 17.37 0.70
N THR A 141 -4.90 18.05 1.21
CA THR A 141 -3.60 18.12 0.53
C THR A 141 -2.81 16.82 0.70
N VAL A 142 -1.69 16.68 -0.02
CA VAL A 142 -0.78 15.53 0.16
C VAL A 142 -0.17 15.56 1.57
N GLU A 143 0.15 16.76 2.05
CA GLU A 143 0.71 17.03 3.37
C GLU A 143 -0.26 16.63 4.48
N ASP A 144 -1.52 17.04 4.39
CA ASP A 144 -2.56 16.67 5.37
C ASP A 144 -2.79 15.14 5.38
N GLY A 145 -2.85 14.52 4.21
CA GLY A 145 -2.97 13.06 4.11
C GLY A 145 -1.75 12.33 4.68
N ALA A 146 -0.55 12.88 4.53
CA ALA A 146 0.66 12.32 5.14
C ALA A 146 0.61 12.40 6.67
N VAL A 147 0.12 13.52 7.23
CA VAL A 147 -0.10 13.65 8.68
C VAL A 147 -1.09 12.59 9.17
N GLU A 148 -2.22 12.42 8.48
CA GLU A 148 -3.22 11.41 8.82
C GLU A 148 -2.64 9.97 8.82
N VAL A 149 -1.77 9.66 7.85
CA VAL A 149 -1.04 8.38 7.82
C VAL A 149 -0.09 8.25 9.02
N LEU A 150 0.67 9.29 9.36
CA LEU A 150 1.61 9.25 10.48
C LEU A 150 0.88 9.10 11.84
N ASP A 151 -0.27 9.76 12.00
CA ASP A 151 -1.14 9.63 13.16
C ASP A 151 -1.64 8.19 13.30
N PHE A 152 -2.10 7.58 12.21
CA PHE A 152 -2.51 6.17 12.20
C PHE A 152 -1.38 5.21 12.61
N TRP A 153 -0.13 5.55 12.27
CA TRP A 153 1.05 4.80 12.68
C TRP A 153 1.53 5.12 14.12
N GLY A 154 0.95 6.11 14.78
CA GLY A 154 1.34 6.54 16.13
C GLY A 154 2.75 7.12 16.20
N ILE A 155 3.17 7.82 15.13
CA ILE A 155 4.50 8.46 15.03
C ILE A 155 4.45 9.94 15.47
N CYS A 156 3.25 10.51 15.62
CA CYS A 156 3.00 11.89 16.02
C CYS A 156 2.72 12.06 17.52
#